data_AF-A0A3R9RVR1-F1
#
_entry.id   AF-A0A3R9RVR1-F1
#
_cell.length_a   1.000
_cell.length_b   1.000
_cell.length_c   1.000
_cell.angle_alpha   90.00
_cell.angle_beta   90.00
_cell.angle_gamma   90.00
#
_symmetry.space_group_name_H-M   'P 1'
#
loop_
_entity.id
_entity.type
_entity.pdbx_description
1 polymer ?
#
loop_
_entity_poly.entity_id
_entity_poly.type
_entity_poly.pdbx_seq_one_letter_code
_entity_poly.pdbx_strand_id
1 'polypeptide(L)'
;MSIDISELLKPINDSLLCGEDYSFSNEFHEIKKARTQDDLLLDQGDWVAERKQADWDFVAKSVSTLLIEKTKDIRLLTWVIEAWT
;
A
#
# COMPACT_ATOMS: atom_id res chain seq x y z
N MET A 1 12.45 -0.62 8.92
CA MET A 1 12.66 0.56 8.04
C MET A 1 12.32 1.79 8.87
N SER A 2 13.20 2.78 8.98
CA SER A 2 12.86 4.03 9.68
C SER A 2 12.31 5.00 8.65
N ILE A 3 11.01 5.27 8.68
CA ILE A 3 10.37 6.27 7.81
C ILE A 3 10.24 7.57 8.59
N ASP A 4 10.74 8.64 8.01
CA ASP A 4 10.50 9.98 8.51
C ASP A 4 9.10 10.44 8.04
N ILE A 5 8.17 10.53 8.99
CA ILE A 5 6.79 10.94 8.71
C ILE A 5 6.75 12.34 8.08
N SER A 6 7.72 13.21 8.38
CA SER A 6 7.76 14.56 7.80
C SER A 6 7.92 14.54 6.27
N GLU A 7 8.61 13.54 5.72
CA GLU A 7 8.75 13.36 4.27
C GLU A 7 7.41 13.03 3.60
N LEU A 8 6.56 12.23 4.25
CA LEU A 8 5.23 11.89 3.73
C LEU A 8 4.27 13.08 3.66
N LEU A 9 4.52 14.12 4.46
CA LEU A 9 3.67 15.32 4.55
C LEU A 9 4.09 16.43 3.58
N LYS A 10 5.26 16.32 2.94
CA LYS A 10 5.72 17.32 1.98
C LYS A 10 4.81 17.34 0.75
N PRO A 11 4.52 18.51 0.16
CA PRO A 11 3.80 18.59 -1.12
C PRO A 11 4.52 17.80 -2.22
N ILE A 12 3.76 17.20 -3.14
CA ILE A 12 4.33 16.52 -4.32
C ILE A 12 4.88 17.53 -5.33
N ASN A 13 4.14 18.60 -5.61
CA ASN A 13 4.50 19.67 -6.53
C ASN A 13 3.83 20.98 -6.09
N ASP A 14 4.47 22.13 -6.30
CA ASP A 14 3.91 23.45 -5.94
C ASP A 14 2.59 23.77 -6.64
N SER A 15 2.39 23.26 -7.87
CA SER A 15 1.15 23.44 -8.63
C SER A 15 0.10 22.38 -8.32
N LEU A 16 0.52 21.22 -7.79
CA LEU A 16 -0.32 20.06 -7.53
C LEU A 16 0.13 19.40 -6.23
N LEU A 17 -0.25 20.02 -5.10
CA LEU A 17 0.26 19.66 -3.77
C LEU A 17 0.06 18.18 -3.42
N CYS A 18 -1.04 17.59 -3.92
CA CYS A 18 -1.40 16.19 -3.71
C CYS A 18 -1.00 15.26 -4.86
N GLY A 19 -0.35 15.75 -5.91
CA GLY A 19 -0.01 14.93 -7.07
C GLY A 19 -1.24 14.45 -7.85
N GLU A 20 -1.05 13.41 -8.67
CA GLU A 20 -2.08 12.86 -9.56
C GLU A 20 -2.88 11.72 -8.90
N ASP A 21 -4.03 11.35 -9.47
CA ASP A 21 -4.79 10.19 -9.02
C ASP A 21 -4.20 8.88 -9.58
N TYR A 22 -3.71 8.02 -8.69
CA TYR A 22 -3.14 6.71 -9.04
C TYR A 22 -4.15 5.55 -8.86
N SER A 23 -5.44 5.82 -8.61
CA SER A 23 -6.47 4.79 -8.38
C SER A 23 -6.50 3.66 -9.42
N PHE A 24 -6.18 3.99 -10.67
CA PHE A 24 -6.20 3.07 -11.82
C PHE A 24 -4.79 2.68 -12.29
N SER A 25 -3.75 3.07 -11.56
CA SER A 25 -2.38 2.75 -11.90
C SER A 25 -2.05 1.29 -11.57
N ASN A 26 -1.04 0.74 -12.26
CA ASN A 26 -0.55 -0.61 -11.98
C ASN A 26 0.04 -0.70 -10.57
N GLU A 27 0.75 0.34 -10.11
CA GLU A 27 1.33 0.42 -8.78
C GLU A 27 0.26 0.30 -7.70
N PHE A 28 -0.86 1.02 -7.84
CA PHE A 28 -1.96 0.94 -6.89
C PHE A 28 -2.60 -0.46 -6.89
N HIS A 29 -2.73 -1.08 -8.06
CA HIS A 29 -3.24 -2.45 -8.20
C HIS A 29 -2.32 -3.47 -7.52
N GLU A 30 -1.01 -3.41 -7.78
CA GLU A 30 -0.01 -4.32 -7.21
C GLU A 30 0.04 -4.19 -5.69
N ILE A 31 -0.03 -2.97 -5.13
CA ILE A 31 -0.09 -2.78 -3.68
C ILE A 31 -1.35 -3.42 -3.08
N LYS A 32 -2.51 -3.22 -3.74
CA LYS A 32 -3.77 -3.82 -3.28
C LYS A 32 -3.70 -5.35 -3.30
N LYS A 33 -3.08 -5.92 -4.33
CA LYS A 33 -2.87 -7.36 -4.45
C LYS A 33 -1.91 -7.88 -3.38
N ALA A 34 -0.77 -7.21 -3.19
CA ALA A 34 0.23 -7.55 -2.19
C ALA A 34 -0.29 -7.48 -0.75
N ARG A 35 -1.28 -6.62 -0.47
CA ARG A 35 -1.97 -6.57 0.83
C ARG A 35 -2.94 -7.73 1.07
N THR A 36 -3.40 -8.39 0.01
CA THR A 36 -4.44 -9.41 0.13
C THR A 36 -3.86 -10.67 0.76
N GLN A 37 -4.39 -11.04 1.93
CA GLN A 37 -4.10 -12.32 2.60
C GLN A 37 -5.38 -13.07 2.92
N ASP A 38 -5.30 -14.39 2.91
CA ASP A 38 -6.43 -15.25 3.27
C ASP A 38 -6.54 -15.39 4.79
N ASP A 39 -7.75 -15.54 5.30
CA ASP A 39 -7.98 -15.83 6.71
C ASP A 39 -7.58 -17.28 7.02
N LEU A 40 -6.61 -17.44 7.93
CA LEU A 40 -6.10 -18.75 8.34
C LEU A 40 -7.13 -19.58 9.13
N LEU A 41 -8.13 -18.92 9.71
CA LEU A 41 -9.20 -19.54 10.51
C LEU A 41 -10.31 -20.13 9.66
N LEU A 42 -10.39 -19.75 8.37
CA LEU A 42 -11.35 -20.32 7.44
C LEU A 42 -10.84 -21.65 6.87
N ASP A 43 -11.74 -22.63 6.85
CA ASP A 43 -11.50 -23.90 6.20
C ASP A 43 -11.52 -23.72 4.68
N GLN A 44 -10.57 -24.36 3.98
CA GLN A 44 -10.45 -24.24 2.51
C GLN A 44 -11.45 -25.15 1.77
N GLY A 45 -12.10 -26.07 2.50
CA GLY A 45 -12.95 -27.10 1.91
C GLY A 45 -12.14 -28.09 1.05
N ASP A 46 -12.80 -28.75 0.10
CA ASP A 46 -12.19 -29.82 -0.70
C ASP A 46 -11.16 -29.34 -1.75
N TRP A 47 -11.07 -28.02 -1.98
CA TRP A 47 -10.13 -27.41 -2.93
C TRP A 47 -9.00 -26.70 -2.17
N VAL A 48 -7.95 -27.44 -1.86
CA VAL A 48 -6.78 -26.91 -1.14
C VAL A 48 -5.90 -26.09 -2.09
N ALA A 49 -5.66 -24.83 -1.75
CA ALA A 49 -4.73 -23.94 -2.45
C ALA A 49 -3.72 -23.32 -1.46
N GLU A 50 -2.58 -22.87 -1.98
CA GLU A 50 -1.64 -22.10 -1.19
C GLU A 50 -2.33 -20.81 -0.71
N ARG A 51 -2.33 -20.57 0.61
CA ARG A 51 -2.94 -19.37 1.17
C ARG A 51 -2.16 -18.15 0.75
N LYS A 52 -2.87 -17.14 0.26
CA LYS A 52 -2.28 -15.84 -0.02
C LYS A 52 -1.77 -15.23 1.28
N GLN A 53 -0.52 -14.85 1.28
CA GLN A 53 0.09 -14.08 2.36
C GLN A 53 0.38 -12.68 1.85
N ALA A 54 0.14 -11.69 2.71
CA ALA A 54 0.43 -10.32 2.38
C ALA A 54 1.93 -10.06 2.44
N ASP A 55 2.45 -9.35 1.45
CA ASP A 55 3.83 -8.84 1.45
C ASP A 55 3.84 -7.43 2.04
N TRP A 56 3.83 -7.36 3.38
CA TRP A 56 3.78 -6.09 4.11
C TRP A 56 5.03 -5.22 3.88
N ASP A 57 6.19 -5.84 3.66
CA ASP A 57 7.42 -5.11 3.33
C ASP A 57 7.31 -4.43 1.96
N PHE A 58 6.74 -5.11 0.97
CA PHE A 58 6.44 -4.52 -0.33
C PHE A 58 5.39 -3.41 -0.23
N VAL A 59 4.31 -3.63 0.53
CA VAL A 59 3.27 -2.60 0.76
C VAL A 59 3.89 -1.37 1.38
N ALA A 60 4.65 -1.50 2.47
CA ALA A 60 5.28 -0.38 3.16
C ALA A 60 6.20 0.43 2.23
N LYS A 61 7.05 -0.25 1.45
CA LYS A 61 7.97 0.40 0.50
C LYS A 61 7.22 1.12 -0.61
N SER A 62 6.37 0.40 -1.34
CA SER A 62 5.69 0.90 -2.53
C SER A 62 4.74 2.05 -2.20
N VAL A 63 4.01 1.93 -1.09
CA VAL A 63 3.13 3.01 -0.63
C VAL A 63 3.93 4.25 -0.24
N SER A 64 5.04 4.09 0.49
CA SER A 64 5.86 5.23 0.90
C SER A 64 6.43 5.96 -0.31
N THR A 65 6.89 5.24 -1.33
CA THR A 65 7.34 5.84 -2.60
C THR A 65 6.23 6.64 -3.27
N LEU A 66 5.01 6.08 -3.39
CA LEU A 66 3.89 6.81 -3.99
C LEU A 66 3.52 8.07 -3.20
N LEU A 67 3.47 7.97 -1.87
CA LEU A 67 3.17 9.09 -0.99
C LEU A 67 4.23 10.19 -1.02
N ILE A 68 5.50 9.85 -1.25
CA ILE A 68 6.58 10.85 -1.33
C ILE A 68 6.61 11.49 -2.73
N GLU A 69 6.45 10.71 -3.78
CA GLU A 69 6.83 11.14 -5.13
C GLU A 69 5.67 11.44 -6.08
N LYS A 70 4.51 10.82 -5.88
CA LYS A 70 3.47 10.76 -6.94
C LYS A 70 2.11 11.28 -6.52
N THR A 71 1.62 10.89 -5.35
CA THR A 71 0.22 11.12 -4.97
C THR A 71 0.02 11.18 -3.46
N LYS A 72 -0.92 11.99 -2.99
CA LYS A 72 -1.41 11.99 -1.61
C LYS A 72 -2.79 11.37 -1.59
N ASP A 73 -2.86 10.12 -1.17
CA ASP A 73 -4.11 9.36 -1.12
C ASP A 73 -4.34 8.76 0.27
N ILE A 74 -5.53 8.98 0.83
CA ILE A 74 -5.88 8.50 2.16
C ILE A 74 -5.92 6.97 2.25
N ARG A 75 -6.24 6.27 1.15
CA ARG A 75 -6.23 4.80 1.08
C ARG A 75 -4.82 4.26 1.17
N LEU A 76 -3.86 4.93 0.51
CA LEU A 76 -2.44 4.59 0.65
C LEU A 76 -1.98 4.79 2.10
N LEU A 77 -2.37 5.90 2.73
CA LEU A 77 -2.03 6.13 4.14
C LEU A 77 -2.56 5.03 5.07
N THR A 78 -3.79 4.55 4.89
CA THR A 78 -4.29 3.45 5.73
C THR A 78 -3.53 2.16 5.50
N TRP A 79 -3.11 1.88 4.26
CA TRP A 79 -2.35 0.65 3.94
C TRP A 79 -0.94 0.67 4.50
N VAL A 80 -0.26 1.83 4.52
CA VAL A 80 1.09 1.91 5.12
C VAL A 80 1.04 1.78 6.63
N ILE A 81 0.01 2.33 7.29
CA ILE A 81 -0.20 2.18 8.73
C ILE A 81 -0.43 0.71 9.10
N GLU A 82 -1.25 0.02 8.31
CA GLU A 82 -1.49 -1.43 8.47
C GLU A 82 -0.19 -2.22 8.31
N ALA A 83 0.64 -1.88 7.32
CA ALA A 83 1.92 -2.54 7.09
C ALA A 83 3.00 -2.27 8.16
N TRP A 84 2.83 -1.25 9.00
CA TRP A 84 3.74 -0.93 10.11
C TRP A 84 3.32 -1.55 11.45
N THR A 85 2.15 -2.16 11.51
CA THR A 85 1.60 -2.78 12.73
C THR A 85 1.93 -4.26 12.76
#